data_AF-A0A9D2DX87-F1
#
_entry.id   AF-A0A9D2DX87-F1
#
_cell.length_a   1.000
_cell.length_b   1.000
_cell.length_c   1.000
_cell.angle_alpha   90.00
_cell.angle_beta   90.00
_cell.angle_gamma   90.00
#
_symmetry.space_group_name_H-M   'P 1'
#
loop_
_entity.id
_entity.type
_entity.pdbx_description
1 polymer ?
#
loop_
_entity_poly.entity_id
_entity_poly.type
_entity_poly.pdbx_seq_one_letter_code
_entity_poly.pdbx_strand_id
1 'polypeptide(L)'
;MSNEKYTINQIFEILRNSDRHEGIKLLYLYHYNKMYSIAFTFIPKEDICQDIIHNVIHKLLLLDLNKLPTRNELSWLYSVIKNEAMDHFRRTKSTVNIEDIYPIYEEKRISDFVDMDGYFSMIRGLNEAQKEIVTLKVLGGYTHKEISQMLGKPIGTVQWIYSMAVKKLKKLLISLMSLFVMSITGAIITIIKCVESMTSETNGSGDVVESQLNEFLFDLCLSSSIIFCLFVAICLISFFLIFVFSYKIPTKGDRKNV
;
A
#
# COMPACT_ATOMS: atom_id res chain seq x y z
N MET A 1 10.05 -13.39 -0.79
CA MET A 1 9.84 -14.76 -1.31
C MET A 1 9.72 -15.67 -0.10
N SER A 2 8.50 -16.13 0.21
CA SER A 2 8.22 -16.90 1.43
C SER A 2 8.87 -18.28 1.35
N ASN A 3 9.59 -18.61 2.43
CA ASN A 3 10.22 -19.91 2.66
C ASN A 3 9.13 -20.88 3.18
N GLU A 4 8.12 -21.14 2.34
CA GLU A 4 6.97 -21.96 2.74
C GLU A 4 7.36 -23.44 2.75
N LYS A 5 7.59 -23.97 3.96
CA LYS A 5 7.89 -25.39 4.18
C LYS A 5 6.69 -26.31 3.91
N TYR A 6 5.46 -25.78 4.06
CA TYR A 6 4.22 -26.54 3.88
C TYR A 6 3.20 -25.80 3.02
N THR A 7 2.65 -26.50 2.02
CA THR A 7 1.56 -25.98 1.18
C THR A 7 0.22 -26.02 1.91
N ILE A 8 -0.73 -25.21 1.47
CA ILE A 8 -2.06 -25.15 2.08
C ILE A 8 -2.79 -26.50 2.05
N ASN A 9 -2.65 -27.25 0.96
CA ASN A 9 -3.27 -28.58 0.81
C ASN A 9 -2.70 -29.57 1.84
N GLN A 10 -1.38 -29.58 2.04
CA GLN A 10 -0.74 -30.42 3.06
C GLN A 10 -1.22 -30.09 4.47
N ILE A 11 -1.38 -28.80 4.79
CA ILE A 11 -1.90 -28.37 6.09
C ILE A 11 -3.34 -28.84 6.29
N PHE A 12 -4.19 -28.74 5.26
CA PHE A 12 -5.57 -29.24 5.32
C PHE A 12 -5.65 -30.77 5.40
N GLU A 13 -4.68 -31.50 4.86
CA GLU A 13 -4.57 -32.95 5.10
C GLU A 13 -4.23 -33.26 6.56
N ILE A 14 -3.29 -32.53 7.18
CA ILE A 14 -2.94 -32.68 8.59
C ILE A 14 -4.16 -32.36 9.48
N LEU A 15 -4.90 -31.29 9.17
CA LEU A 15 -6.13 -30.91 9.87
C LEU A 15 -7.18 -32.02 9.89
N ARG A 16 -7.27 -32.83 8.82
CA ARG A 16 -8.25 -33.92 8.69
C ARG A 16 -7.80 -35.21 9.36
N ASN A 17 -6.54 -35.59 9.18
CA ASN A 17 -6.09 -36.97 9.37
C ASN A 17 -5.16 -37.17 10.56
N SER A 18 -4.62 -36.10 11.14
CA SER A 18 -3.60 -36.19 12.18
C SER A 18 -4.06 -35.42 13.41
N ASP A 19 -3.42 -34.29 13.71
CA ASP A 19 -3.71 -33.45 14.85
C ASP A 19 -4.22 -32.08 14.37
N ARG A 20 -5.46 -31.76 14.76
CA ARG A 20 -6.08 -30.47 14.48
C ARG A 20 -5.24 -29.30 15.01
N HIS A 21 -4.69 -29.42 16.22
CA HIS A 21 -3.91 -28.36 16.83
C HIS A 21 -2.62 -28.11 16.05
N GLU A 22 -1.93 -29.17 15.62
CA GLU A 22 -0.72 -29.03 14.81
C GLU A 22 -1.02 -28.45 13.43
N GLY A 23 -2.09 -28.90 12.77
CA GLY A 23 -2.52 -28.32 11.49
C GLY A 23 -2.81 -26.81 11.58
N ILE A 24 -3.49 -26.38 12.64
CA ILE A 24 -3.80 -24.96 12.86
C ILE A 24 -2.54 -24.16 13.19
N LYS A 25 -1.65 -24.70 14.01
CA LYS A 25 -0.35 -24.09 14.31
C LYS A 25 0.47 -23.91 13.03
N LEU A 26 0.55 -24.93 12.16
CA LEU A 26 1.25 -24.84 10.88
C LEU A 26 0.58 -23.83 9.93
N LEU A 27 -0.76 -23.76 9.91
CA LEU A 27 -1.50 -22.76 9.14
C LEU A 27 -1.13 -21.35 9.60
N TYR A 28 -1.10 -21.12 10.91
CA TYR A 28 -0.73 -19.84 11.47
C TYR A 28 0.73 -19.49 11.13
N LEU A 29 1.70 -20.35 11.47
CA LEU A 29 3.12 -20.07 11.26
C LEU A 29 3.48 -19.80 9.78
N TYR A 30 2.96 -20.60 8.85
CA TYR A 30 3.40 -20.51 7.45
C TYR A 30 2.47 -19.69 6.56
N HIS A 31 1.20 -19.49 6.93
CA HIS A 31 0.20 -18.84 6.07
C HIS A 31 -0.49 -17.63 6.71
N TYR A 32 -0.12 -17.20 7.93
CA TYR A 32 -0.71 -16.01 8.55
C TYR A 32 -0.62 -14.77 7.64
N ASN A 33 0.57 -14.47 7.12
CA ASN A 33 0.80 -13.32 6.25
C ASN A 33 -0.03 -13.38 4.95
N LYS A 34 -0.20 -14.58 4.41
CA LYS A 34 -1.06 -14.86 3.24
C LYS A 34 -2.53 -14.59 3.57
N MET A 35 -3.04 -15.17 4.66
CA MET A 35 -4.42 -14.93 5.11
C MET A 35 -4.68 -13.46 5.44
N TYR A 36 -3.74 -12.80 6.10
CA TYR A 36 -3.78 -11.37 6.41
C TYR A 36 -3.94 -10.52 5.15
N SER A 37 -3.22 -10.83 4.06
CA SER A 37 -3.37 -10.11 2.79
C SER A 37 -4.77 -10.23 2.17
N ILE A 38 -5.47 -11.36 2.41
CA ILE A 38 -6.85 -11.55 1.99
C ILE A 38 -7.77 -10.65 2.81
N ALA A 39 -7.65 -10.66 4.15
CA ALA A 39 -8.45 -9.78 5.01
C ALA A 39 -8.23 -8.30 4.66
N PHE A 40 -6.98 -7.90 4.46
CA PHE A 40 -6.57 -6.54 4.15
C PHE A 40 -7.14 -6.02 2.82
N THR A 41 -7.39 -6.93 1.88
CA THR A 41 -8.05 -6.60 0.60
C THR A 41 -9.45 -5.99 0.82
N PHE A 42 -10.16 -6.44 1.85
CA PHE A 42 -11.51 -5.97 2.16
C PHE A 42 -11.53 -4.86 3.20
N ILE A 43 -10.66 -4.95 4.21
CA ILE A 43 -10.59 -3.98 5.30
C ILE A 43 -9.12 -3.59 5.51
N PRO A 44 -8.68 -2.43 5.00
CA PRO A 44 -7.29 -1.98 5.09
C PRO A 44 -7.02 -1.36 6.47
N LYS A 45 -7.20 -2.14 7.54
CA LYS A 45 -6.91 -1.76 8.93
C LYS A 45 -6.26 -2.94 9.62
N GLU A 46 -5.09 -2.71 10.20
CA GLU A 46 -4.27 -3.75 10.80
C GLU A 46 -4.99 -4.49 11.91
N ASP A 47 -5.43 -3.78 12.95
CA ASP A 47 -6.08 -4.37 14.13
C ASP A 47 -7.26 -5.28 13.73
N ILE A 48 -8.12 -4.78 12.84
CA ILE A 48 -9.29 -5.51 12.35
C ILE A 48 -8.88 -6.75 11.54
N CYS A 49 -7.82 -6.66 10.74
CA CYS A 49 -7.32 -7.80 9.99
C CYS A 49 -6.80 -8.89 10.94
N GLN A 50 -6.08 -8.52 12.00
CA GLN A 50 -5.60 -9.48 13.00
C GLN A 50 -6.79 -10.19 13.67
N ASP A 51 -7.82 -9.44 14.06
CA ASP A 51 -9.05 -9.98 14.65
C ASP A 51 -9.80 -10.93 13.70
N ILE A 52 -9.89 -10.57 12.41
CA ILE A 52 -10.47 -11.44 11.39
C ILE A 52 -9.72 -12.76 11.31
N ILE A 53 -8.37 -12.72 11.24
CA ILE A 53 -7.58 -13.94 11.17
C ILE A 53 -7.76 -14.77 12.44
N HIS A 54 -7.77 -14.14 13.62
CA HIS A 54 -8.03 -14.81 14.89
C HIS A 54 -9.39 -15.53 14.88
N ASN A 55 -10.45 -14.84 14.46
CA ASN A 55 -11.79 -15.41 14.36
C ASN A 55 -11.87 -16.57 13.36
N VAL A 56 -11.16 -16.47 12.23
CA VAL A 56 -11.07 -17.56 11.24
C VAL A 56 -10.39 -18.78 11.87
N ILE A 57 -9.27 -18.58 12.57
CA ILE A 57 -8.56 -19.68 13.26
C ILE A 57 -9.44 -20.31 14.34
N HIS A 58 -10.12 -19.50 15.15
CA HIS A 58 -11.06 -19.98 16.16
C HIS A 58 -12.22 -20.77 15.55
N LYS A 59 -12.79 -20.30 14.45
CA LYS A 59 -13.81 -21.04 13.70
C LYS A 59 -13.28 -22.37 13.17
N LEU A 60 -12.05 -22.41 12.65
CA LEU A 60 -11.41 -23.65 12.21
C LEU A 60 -11.18 -24.63 13.37
N LEU A 61 -10.83 -24.15 14.56
CA LEU A 61 -10.69 -24.99 15.77
C LEU A 61 -12.00 -25.69 16.14
N LEU A 62 -13.13 -25.01 15.98
CA LEU A 62 -14.46 -25.51 16.35
C LEU A 62 -15.20 -26.24 15.22
N LEU A 63 -14.72 -26.12 13.98
CA LEU A 63 -15.39 -26.69 12.82
C LEU A 63 -15.39 -28.22 12.85
N ASP A 64 -16.51 -28.81 12.42
CA ASP A 64 -16.59 -30.24 12.14
C ASP A 64 -15.68 -30.58 10.94
N LEU A 65 -14.80 -31.58 11.11
CA LEU A 65 -13.83 -32.01 10.09
C LEU A 65 -14.50 -32.41 8.78
N ASN A 66 -15.72 -32.94 8.84
CA ASN A 66 -16.49 -33.34 7.66
C ASN A 66 -16.88 -32.15 6.77
N LYS A 67 -16.84 -30.92 7.32
CA LYS A 67 -17.13 -29.69 6.59
C LYS A 67 -15.89 -29.08 5.95
N LEU A 68 -14.70 -29.60 6.23
CA LEU A 68 -13.48 -29.13 5.59
C LEU A 68 -13.48 -29.51 4.10
N PRO A 69 -13.07 -28.59 3.21
CA PRO A 69 -12.98 -28.86 1.79
C PRO A 69 -11.93 -29.95 1.52
N THR A 70 -12.23 -30.89 0.62
CA THR A 70 -11.27 -31.91 0.15
C THR A 70 -10.55 -31.50 -1.14
N ARG A 71 -10.99 -30.41 -1.76
CA ARG A 71 -10.40 -29.79 -2.95
C ARG A 71 -10.60 -28.29 -2.89
N ASN A 72 -9.71 -27.55 -3.56
CA ASN A 72 -9.76 -26.08 -3.62
C ASN A 72 -9.72 -25.44 -2.23
N GLU A 73 -8.89 -25.99 -1.34
CA GLU A 73 -8.71 -25.56 0.04
C GLU A 73 -8.37 -24.06 0.13
N LEU A 74 -7.53 -23.58 -0.79
CA LEU A 74 -7.20 -22.16 -0.89
C LEU A 74 -8.43 -21.28 -1.20
N SER A 75 -9.27 -21.68 -2.17
CA SER A 75 -10.47 -20.93 -2.54
C SER A 75 -11.50 -20.93 -1.43
N TRP A 76 -11.63 -22.05 -0.72
CA TRP A 76 -12.48 -22.15 0.45
C TRP A 76 -11.99 -21.26 1.59
N LEU A 77 -10.69 -21.29 1.91
CA LEU A 77 -10.10 -20.44 2.94
C LEU A 77 -10.26 -18.96 2.60
N TYR A 78 -10.02 -18.58 1.34
CA TYR A 78 -10.30 -17.23 0.86
C TYR A 78 -11.76 -16.82 1.10
N SER A 79 -12.71 -17.72 0.81
CA SER A 79 -14.14 -17.47 1.04
C SER A 79 -14.47 -17.31 2.52
N VAL A 80 -13.87 -18.11 3.40
CA VAL A 80 -14.05 -18.01 4.86
C VAL A 80 -13.53 -16.67 5.38
N ILE A 81 -12.32 -16.26 4.99
CA ILE A 81 -11.73 -14.98 5.41
C ILE A 81 -12.55 -13.80 4.86
N LYS A 82 -12.94 -13.85 3.58
CA LYS A 82 -13.79 -12.83 2.96
C LYS A 82 -15.12 -12.70 3.70
N ASN A 83 -15.78 -13.82 4.00
CA ASN A 83 -17.05 -13.80 4.72
C ASN A 83 -16.88 -13.23 6.12
N GLU A 84 -15.81 -13.59 6.84
CA GLU A 84 -15.51 -13.01 8.15
C GLU A 84 -15.29 -11.49 8.07
N ALA A 85 -14.56 -11.00 7.07
CA ALA A 85 -14.38 -9.57 6.84
C ALA A 85 -15.71 -8.85 6.55
N MET A 86 -16.55 -9.44 5.70
CA MET A 86 -17.87 -8.88 5.38
C MET A 86 -18.80 -8.90 6.60
N ASP A 87 -18.75 -9.95 7.42
CA ASP A 87 -19.54 -10.06 8.65
C ASP A 87 -19.06 -9.06 9.71
N HIS A 88 -17.75 -8.84 9.83
CA HIS A 88 -17.20 -7.77 10.64
C HIS A 88 -17.84 -6.42 10.25
N PHE A 89 -17.84 -6.07 8.95
CA PHE A 89 -18.45 -4.83 8.47
C PHE A 89 -19.96 -4.72 8.80
N ARG A 90 -20.71 -5.83 8.74
CA ARG A 90 -22.13 -5.88 9.12
C ARG A 90 -22.32 -5.64 10.62
N ARG A 91 -21.48 -6.25 11.47
CA ARG A 91 -21.54 -6.11 12.94
C ARG A 91 -21.14 -4.71 13.40
N THR A 92 -20.08 -4.13 12.83
CA THR A 92 -19.64 -2.76 13.16
C THR A 92 -20.69 -1.70 12.83
N LYS A 93 -21.52 -1.92 11.80
CA LYS A 93 -22.68 -1.05 11.52
C LYS A 93 -23.80 -1.16 12.56
N SER A 94 -23.83 -2.24 13.34
CA SER A 94 -24.94 -2.56 14.25
C SER A 94 -24.67 -2.18 15.70
N THR A 95 -23.45 -2.31 16.24
CA THR A 95 -23.03 -1.80 17.57
C THR A 95 -21.57 -2.13 17.87
N VAL A 96 -20.94 -1.31 18.73
CA VAL A 96 -19.59 -1.47 19.32
C VAL A 96 -19.64 -2.39 20.56
N ASN A 97 -18.47 -2.96 20.92
CA ASN A 97 -18.09 -3.69 22.17
C ASN A 97 -18.22 -5.23 22.09
N ILE A 98 -17.30 -6.11 22.53
CA ILE A 98 -16.22 -6.13 23.56
C ILE A 98 -15.07 -7.07 23.13
N GLU A 99 -13.93 -6.90 23.82
CA GLU A 99 -12.68 -7.68 23.87
C GLU A 99 -12.77 -9.21 23.99
N ASP A 100 -11.73 -9.88 23.47
CA ASP A 100 -11.04 -11.01 24.14
C ASP A 100 -9.63 -11.18 23.52
N ILE A 101 -8.57 -11.18 24.35
CA ILE A 101 -7.17 -11.33 23.93
C ILE A 101 -6.66 -12.71 24.36
N TYR A 102 -6.17 -13.49 23.39
CA TYR A 102 -5.42 -14.73 23.59
C TYR A 102 -4.07 -14.67 22.85
N PRO A 103 -3.07 -15.49 23.23
CA PRO A 103 -1.66 -15.13 23.11
C PRO A 103 -1.19 -15.02 21.67
N ILE A 104 -0.49 -13.91 21.42
CA ILE A 104 0.16 -13.60 20.15
C ILE A 104 1.42 -14.44 20.05
N TYR A 105 1.45 -15.36 19.09
CA TYR A 105 2.73 -15.90 18.61
C TYR A 105 3.48 -14.75 17.92
N GLU A 106 4.59 -14.32 18.52
CA GLU A 106 5.49 -13.30 18.00
C GLU A 106 6.27 -13.85 16.79
N GLU A 107 5.69 -13.68 15.60
CA GLU A 107 6.41 -13.85 14.34
C GLU A 107 6.23 -12.60 13.48
N LYS A 108 7.22 -12.34 12.62
CA LYS A 108 7.32 -11.19 11.72
C LYS A 108 6.06 -11.05 10.84
N ARG A 109 5.23 -10.04 11.12
CA ARG A 109 3.98 -9.73 10.40
C ARG A 109 4.28 -8.83 9.21
N ILE A 110 3.48 -8.91 8.14
CA ILE A 110 3.62 -8.02 6.98
C ILE A 110 3.60 -6.54 7.40
N SER A 111 2.75 -6.17 8.36
CA SER A 111 2.66 -4.81 8.90
C SER A 111 3.95 -4.31 9.56
N ASP A 112 4.80 -5.21 10.05
CA ASP A 112 6.09 -4.83 10.64
C ASP A 112 7.10 -4.33 9.59
N PHE A 113 6.88 -4.65 8.29
CA PHE A 113 7.82 -4.34 7.19
C PHE A 113 7.23 -3.47 6.09
N VAL A 114 5.91 -3.43 5.97
CA VAL A 114 5.20 -2.69 4.92
C VAL A 114 4.38 -1.59 5.58
N ASP A 115 4.62 -0.35 5.17
CA ASP A 115 3.71 0.76 5.46
C ASP A 115 2.37 0.49 4.75
N MET A 116 1.40 0.00 5.52
CA MET A 116 0.10 -0.43 5.01
C MET A 116 -0.76 0.76 4.56
N ASP A 117 -0.62 1.91 5.23
CA ASP A 117 -1.30 3.16 4.86
C ASP A 117 -0.72 3.73 3.57
N GLY A 118 0.61 3.75 3.47
CA GLY A 118 1.34 4.07 2.24
C GLY A 118 0.93 3.16 1.08
N TYR A 119 0.86 1.84 1.32
CA TYR A 119 0.39 0.87 0.33
C TYR A 119 -1.03 1.17 -0.15
N PHE A 120 -1.97 1.37 0.78
CA PHE A 120 -3.37 1.65 0.44
C PHE A 120 -3.52 2.95 -0.35
N SER A 121 -2.74 3.98 0.01
CA SER A 121 -2.74 5.26 -0.72
C SER A 121 -2.31 5.09 -2.18
N MET A 122 -1.30 4.25 -2.45
CA MET A 122 -0.81 3.98 -3.81
C MET A 122 -1.85 3.29 -4.69
N ILE A 123 -2.60 2.34 -4.12
CA ILE A 123 -3.60 1.57 -4.88
C ILE A 123 -4.98 2.22 -4.91
N ARG A 124 -5.19 3.35 -4.23
CA ARG A 124 -6.49 4.05 -4.14
C ARG A 124 -7.11 4.34 -5.50
N GLY A 125 -6.29 4.67 -6.49
CA GLY A 125 -6.73 4.98 -7.86
C GLY A 125 -7.13 3.76 -8.70
N LEU A 126 -6.94 2.54 -8.21
CA LEU A 126 -7.37 1.31 -8.88
C LEU A 126 -8.87 1.05 -8.65
N ASN A 127 -9.51 0.29 -9.53
CA ASN A 127 -10.86 -0.24 -9.25
C ASN A 127 -10.78 -1.43 -8.27
N GLU A 128 -11.92 -1.85 -7.71
CA GLU A 128 -11.93 -2.90 -6.67
C GLU A 128 -11.32 -4.23 -7.13
N ALA A 129 -11.61 -4.69 -8.36
CA ALA A 129 -11.02 -5.91 -8.91
C ALA A 129 -9.50 -5.80 -9.09
N GLN A 130 -9.01 -4.63 -9.48
CA GLN A 130 -7.58 -4.34 -9.59
C GLN A 130 -6.91 -4.30 -8.22
N LYS A 131 -7.52 -3.62 -7.23
CA LYS A 131 -7.02 -3.57 -5.84
C LYS A 131 -6.89 -4.97 -5.27
N GLU A 132 -7.94 -5.79 -5.40
CA GLU A 132 -7.97 -7.16 -4.91
C GLU A 132 -6.85 -8.01 -5.53
N ILE A 133 -6.75 -8.04 -6.86
CA ILE A 133 -5.71 -8.84 -7.53
C ILE A 133 -4.30 -8.34 -7.20
N VAL A 134 -4.07 -7.02 -7.15
CA VAL A 134 -2.76 -6.46 -6.80
C VAL A 134 -2.40 -6.72 -5.34
N THR A 135 -3.36 -6.65 -4.42
CA THR A 135 -3.14 -6.92 -2.99
C THR A 135 -2.77 -8.37 -2.76
N LEU A 136 -3.54 -9.30 -3.32
CA LEU A 136 -3.22 -10.73 -3.27
C LEU A 136 -1.86 -11.02 -3.92
N LYS A 137 -1.53 -10.35 -5.03
CA LYS A 137 -0.26 -10.59 -5.73
C LYS A 137 0.95 -10.04 -4.98
N VAL A 138 0.87 -8.80 -4.49
CA VAL A 138 2.00 -8.05 -3.95
C VAL A 138 2.18 -8.30 -2.46
N LEU A 139 1.11 -8.22 -1.67
CA LEU A 139 1.17 -8.48 -0.22
C LEU A 139 1.09 -9.97 0.08
N GLY A 140 0.16 -10.68 -0.57
CA GLY A 140 -0.05 -12.12 -0.35
C GLY A 140 0.96 -13.02 -1.05
N GLY A 141 1.71 -12.50 -2.02
CA GLY A 141 2.68 -13.27 -2.80
C GLY A 141 2.04 -14.37 -3.68
N TYR A 142 0.72 -14.37 -3.86
CA TYR A 142 0.03 -15.42 -4.61
C TYR A 142 0.41 -15.42 -6.09
N THR A 143 0.42 -16.59 -6.71
CA THR A 143 0.56 -16.75 -8.16
C THR A 143 -0.74 -16.37 -8.87
N HIS A 144 -0.66 -16.02 -10.16
CA HIS A 144 -1.87 -15.75 -10.95
C HIS A 144 -2.82 -16.95 -11.00
N LYS A 145 -2.29 -18.17 -10.91
CA LYS A 145 -3.07 -19.41 -10.86
C LYS A 145 -3.84 -19.52 -9.54
N GLU A 146 -3.17 -19.29 -8.41
CA GLU A 146 -3.83 -19.28 -7.10
C GLU A 146 -4.90 -18.18 -7.01
N ILE A 147 -4.61 -16.98 -7.50
CA ILE A 147 -5.59 -15.88 -7.55
C ILE A 147 -6.78 -16.24 -8.45
N SER A 148 -6.53 -16.87 -9.59
CA SER A 148 -7.58 -17.39 -10.48
C SER A 148 -8.49 -18.39 -9.77
N GLN A 149 -7.92 -19.32 -9.00
CA GLN A 149 -8.66 -20.29 -8.19
C GLN A 149 -9.46 -19.62 -7.07
N MET A 150 -8.87 -18.68 -6.34
CA MET A 150 -9.55 -17.96 -5.24
C MET A 150 -10.73 -17.14 -5.74
N LEU A 151 -10.56 -16.42 -6.86
CA LEU A 151 -11.58 -15.50 -7.38
C LEU A 151 -12.57 -16.16 -8.34
N GLY A 152 -12.35 -17.42 -8.73
CA GLY A 152 -13.16 -18.12 -9.72
C GLY A 152 -13.12 -17.46 -11.11
N LYS A 153 -12.00 -16.82 -11.48
CA LYS A 153 -11.82 -16.11 -12.76
C LYS A 153 -10.80 -16.83 -13.63
N PRO A 154 -10.92 -16.79 -14.98
CA PRO A 154 -9.88 -17.35 -15.85
C PRO A 154 -8.51 -16.71 -15.59
N ILE A 155 -7.44 -17.52 -15.64
CA ILE A 155 -6.07 -17.04 -15.39
C ILE A 155 -5.67 -15.87 -16.30
N GLY A 156 -6.07 -15.92 -17.58
CA GLY A 156 -5.84 -14.83 -18.54
C GLY A 156 -6.52 -13.53 -18.13
N THR A 157 -7.74 -13.61 -17.57
CA THR A 157 -8.45 -12.44 -17.02
C THR A 157 -7.70 -11.85 -15.83
N VAL A 158 -7.22 -12.69 -14.90
CA VAL A 158 -6.44 -12.24 -13.74
C VAL A 158 -5.15 -11.55 -14.18
N GLN A 159 -4.41 -12.14 -15.13
CA GLN A 159 -3.18 -11.56 -15.69
C GLN A 159 -3.44 -10.23 -16.39
N TRP A 160 -4.53 -10.14 -17.15
CA TRP A 160 -4.92 -8.91 -17.83
C TRP A 160 -5.28 -7.81 -16.82
N ILE A 161 -6.10 -8.10 -15.80
CA ILE A 161 -6.47 -7.12 -14.76
C ILE A 161 -5.22 -6.65 -14.00
N TYR A 162 -4.34 -7.58 -13.60
CA TYR A 162 -3.08 -7.25 -12.94
C TYR A 162 -2.21 -6.32 -13.81
N SER A 163 -2.05 -6.65 -15.09
CA SER A 163 -1.26 -5.85 -16.03
C SER A 163 -1.85 -4.45 -16.22
N MET A 164 -3.17 -4.33 -16.28
CA MET A 164 -3.86 -3.03 -16.34
C MET A 164 -3.65 -2.22 -15.07
N ALA A 165 -3.70 -2.86 -13.90
CA ALA A 165 -3.44 -2.20 -12.63
C ALA A 165 -2.00 -1.66 -12.58
N VAL A 166 -1.00 -2.49 -12.91
CA VAL A 166 0.41 -2.07 -12.94
C VAL A 166 0.63 -0.94 -13.95
N LYS A 167 0.01 -1.00 -15.13
CA LYS A 167 0.10 0.07 -16.13
C LYS A 167 -0.48 1.37 -15.61
N LYS A 168 -1.60 1.33 -14.87
CA LYS A 168 -2.23 2.49 -14.27
C LYS A 168 -1.34 3.12 -13.19
N LEU A 169 -0.78 2.31 -12.30
CA LEU A 169 0.16 2.78 -11.28
C LEU A 169 1.41 3.40 -11.90
N LYS A 170 2.00 2.76 -12.92
CA LYS A 170 3.14 3.32 -13.66
C LYS A 170 2.83 4.64 -14.33
N LYS A 171 1.64 4.79 -14.93
CA LYS A 171 1.23 6.04 -15.58
C LYS A 171 1.17 7.21 -14.58
N LEU A 172 0.66 6.96 -13.37
CA LEU A 172 0.64 7.98 -12.31
C LEU A 172 2.06 8.41 -11.93
N LEU A 173 2.98 7.46 -11.77
CA LEU A 173 4.37 7.75 -11.47
C LEU A 173 5.07 8.53 -12.60
N ILE A 174 4.88 8.10 -13.85
CA ILE A 174 5.47 8.77 -15.02
C ILE A 174 4.92 10.19 -15.17
N SER A 175 3.61 10.39 -14.98
CA SER A 175 2.99 11.72 -15.04
C SER A 175 3.60 12.66 -13.99
N LEU A 176 3.81 12.15 -12.77
CA LEU A 176 4.43 12.92 -11.71
C LEU A 176 5.90 13.25 -12.04
N MET A 177 6.66 12.29 -12.56
CA MET A 177 8.04 12.49 -13.02
C MET A 177 8.12 13.52 -14.16
N SER A 178 7.21 13.48 -15.14
CA SER A 178 7.18 14.46 -16.23
C SER A 178 6.88 15.87 -15.73
N LEU A 179 6.04 16.02 -14.70
CA LEU A 179 5.76 17.31 -14.08
C LEU A 179 7.00 17.88 -13.40
N PHE A 180 7.73 17.03 -12.67
CA PHE A 180 9.00 17.41 -12.04
C PHE A 180 10.06 17.81 -13.07
N VAL A 181 10.21 17.05 -14.16
CA VAL A 181 11.19 17.38 -15.22
C VAL A 181 10.84 18.72 -15.88
N MET A 182 9.58 18.96 -16.25
CA MET A 182 9.15 20.24 -16.83
C MET A 182 9.39 21.42 -15.88
N SER A 183 9.12 21.23 -14.58
CA SER A 183 9.39 22.25 -13.55
C SER A 183 10.88 22.55 -13.41
N ILE A 184 11.73 21.51 -13.36
CA ILE A 184 13.19 21.66 -13.26
C ILE A 184 13.75 22.31 -14.53
N THR A 185 13.32 21.90 -15.71
CA THR A 185 13.75 22.50 -16.98
C THR A 185 13.34 23.97 -17.08
N GLY A 186 12.12 24.31 -16.66
CA GLY A 186 11.66 25.70 -16.60
C GLY A 186 12.49 26.57 -15.66
N ALA A 187 12.81 26.06 -14.46
CA ALA A 187 13.67 26.75 -13.51
C ALA A 187 15.09 26.97 -14.08
N ILE A 188 15.69 25.94 -14.70
CA ILE A 188 17.03 26.04 -15.30
C ILE A 188 17.07 27.06 -16.44
N ILE A 189 16.10 27.04 -17.36
CA ILE A 189 16.04 28.01 -18.47
C ILE A 189 15.91 29.43 -17.95
N THR A 190 15.10 29.63 -16.90
CA THR A 190 14.92 30.95 -16.27
C THR A 190 16.22 31.45 -15.65
N ILE A 191 16.96 30.57 -14.98
CA ILE A 191 18.28 30.89 -14.40
C ILE A 191 19.30 31.23 -15.50
N ILE A 192 19.38 30.44 -16.58
CA ILE A 192 20.34 30.70 -17.68
C ILE A 192 20.07 32.05 -18.34
N LYS A 193 18.81 32.36 -18.65
CA LYS A 193 18.42 33.65 -19.24
C LYS A 193 18.75 34.83 -18.31
N CYS A 194 18.58 34.64 -17.00
CA CYS A 194 18.97 35.63 -16.00
C CYS A 194 20.49 35.87 -15.99
N VAL A 195 21.31 34.82 -16.15
CA VAL A 195 22.78 34.96 -16.20
C VAL A 195 23.24 35.62 -17.50
N GLU A 196 22.62 35.28 -18.63
CA GLU A 196 22.97 35.83 -19.94
C GLU A 196 22.66 37.34 -20.03
N SER A 197 21.52 37.79 -19.48
CA SER A 197 21.19 39.22 -19.43
C SER A 197 22.21 40.01 -18.62
N MET A 198 22.67 39.47 -17.48
CA MET A 198 23.71 40.10 -16.65
C MET A 198 25.06 40.22 -17.37
N THR A 199 25.38 39.31 -18.30
CA THR A 199 26.62 39.40 -19.10
C THR A 199 26.53 40.35 -20.30
N SER A 200 25.32 40.69 -20.75
CA SER A 200 25.10 41.54 -21.93
C SER A 200 25.12 43.04 -21.61
N GLU A 201 24.78 43.41 -20.38
CA GLU A 201 24.65 44.81 -19.93
C GLU A 201 25.97 45.46 -19.53
N THR A 202 27.05 44.70 -19.34
CA THR A 202 28.39 45.25 -19.09
C THR A 202 28.97 46.02 -20.29
N ASN A 203 28.29 46.03 -21.44
CA ASN A 203 28.82 46.56 -22.72
C ASN A 203 28.17 47.86 -23.22
N GLY A 204 27.23 48.52 -22.52
CA GLY A 204 26.65 49.79 -22.99
C GLY A 204 25.95 50.67 -21.94
N SER A 205 26.52 51.86 -21.69
CA SER A 205 25.94 53.06 -21.02
C SER A 205 24.94 52.82 -19.86
N GLY A 206 25.47 52.79 -18.62
CA GLY A 206 24.87 52.18 -17.43
C GLY A 206 23.65 52.86 -16.76
N ASP A 207 23.62 54.18 -16.55
CA ASP A 207 22.87 54.67 -15.37
C ASP A 207 21.33 54.76 -15.49
N VAL A 208 20.75 54.97 -16.69
CA VAL A 208 19.28 55.12 -16.85
C VAL A 208 18.60 53.77 -17.13
N VAL A 209 19.31 52.88 -17.81
CA VAL A 209 18.83 51.53 -18.14
C VAL A 209 18.78 50.68 -16.86
N GLU A 210 19.77 50.82 -15.98
CA GLU A 210 19.89 50.06 -14.73
C GLU A 210 18.72 50.28 -13.76
N SER A 211 18.11 51.47 -13.76
CA SER A 211 16.92 51.77 -12.92
C SER A 211 15.65 51.11 -13.45
N GLN A 212 15.35 51.23 -14.75
CA GLN A 212 14.14 50.61 -15.33
C GLN A 212 14.26 49.09 -15.37
N LEU A 213 15.49 48.60 -15.56
CA LEU A 213 15.78 47.19 -15.55
C LEU A 213 15.66 46.61 -14.13
N ASN A 214 16.10 47.30 -13.08
CA ASN A 214 15.90 46.85 -11.71
C ASN A 214 14.42 46.75 -11.32
N GLU A 215 13.57 47.67 -11.78
CA GLU A 215 12.13 47.64 -11.52
C GLU A 215 11.45 46.47 -12.28
N PHE A 216 11.85 46.23 -13.53
CA PHE A 216 11.39 45.09 -14.33
C PHE A 216 11.91 43.74 -13.82
N LEU A 217 13.17 43.69 -13.37
CA LEU A 217 13.80 42.53 -12.74
C LEU A 217 13.16 42.22 -11.39
N PHE A 218 12.75 43.24 -10.63
CA PHE A 218 12.01 43.05 -9.39
C PHE A 218 10.66 42.38 -9.67
N ASP A 219 9.87 42.87 -10.62
CA ASP A 219 8.56 42.27 -10.94
C ASP A 219 8.65 40.88 -11.59
N LEU A 220 9.65 40.63 -12.42
CA LEU A 220 9.86 39.32 -13.05
C LEU A 220 10.43 38.29 -12.06
N CYS A 221 11.32 38.72 -11.16
CA CYS A 221 11.82 37.90 -10.06
C CYS A 221 10.71 37.65 -9.03
N LEU A 222 9.86 38.64 -8.73
CA LEU A 222 8.74 38.50 -7.80
C LEU A 222 7.71 37.52 -8.37
N SER A 223 7.35 37.64 -9.65
CA SER A 223 6.37 36.73 -10.28
C SER A 223 6.89 35.30 -10.44
N SER A 224 8.14 35.11 -10.87
CA SER A 224 8.77 33.78 -10.97
C SER A 224 9.03 33.16 -9.59
N SER A 225 9.42 33.97 -8.60
CA SER A 225 9.57 33.54 -7.21
C SER A 225 8.22 33.23 -6.57
N ILE A 226 7.16 33.97 -6.83
CA ILE A 226 5.81 33.69 -6.30
C ILE A 226 5.25 32.40 -6.89
N ILE A 227 5.41 32.17 -8.20
CA ILE A 227 4.95 30.93 -8.84
C ILE A 227 5.78 29.74 -8.35
N PHE A 228 7.10 29.91 -8.22
CA PHE A 228 7.99 28.91 -7.64
C PHE A 228 7.68 28.66 -6.17
N CYS A 229 7.40 29.69 -5.37
CA CYS A 229 7.01 29.57 -3.96
C CYS A 229 5.64 28.96 -3.80
N LEU A 230 4.66 29.25 -4.66
CA LEU A 230 3.35 28.59 -4.67
C LEU A 230 3.48 27.12 -5.07
N PHE A 231 4.33 26.81 -6.04
CA PHE A 231 4.60 25.44 -6.45
C PHE A 231 5.34 24.65 -5.37
N VAL A 232 6.40 25.23 -4.78
CA VAL A 232 7.12 24.68 -3.64
C VAL A 232 6.20 24.57 -2.43
N ALA A 233 5.31 25.52 -2.18
CA ALA A 233 4.31 25.44 -1.13
C ALA A 233 3.32 24.30 -1.39
N ILE A 234 2.84 24.11 -2.62
CA ILE A 234 1.96 22.98 -2.97
C ILE A 234 2.71 21.64 -2.83
N CYS A 235 3.98 21.58 -3.23
CA CYS A 235 4.83 20.41 -3.06
C CYS A 235 5.13 20.14 -1.58
N LEU A 236 5.41 21.17 -0.80
CA LEU A 236 5.63 21.08 0.65
C LEU A 236 4.33 20.74 1.36
N ILE A 237 3.17 21.26 0.96
CA ILE A 237 1.86 20.90 1.50
C ILE A 237 1.55 19.44 1.15
N SER A 238 1.84 19.00 -0.08
CA SER A 238 1.64 17.60 -0.49
C SER A 238 2.59 16.67 0.26
N PHE A 239 3.86 17.06 0.40
CA PHE A 239 4.88 16.33 1.14
C PHE A 239 4.60 16.33 2.65
N PHE A 240 4.15 17.45 3.21
CA PHE A 240 3.78 17.60 4.61
C PHE A 240 2.46 16.90 4.91
N LEU A 241 1.50 16.82 3.98
CA LEU A 241 0.35 15.94 4.12
C LEU A 241 0.83 14.48 4.18
N ILE A 242 1.70 14.06 3.24
CA ILE A 242 2.29 12.71 3.28
C ILE A 242 3.06 12.49 4.60
N PHE A 243 3.84 13.46 5.04
CA PHE A 243 4.75 13.35 6.19
C PHE A 243 4.05 13.50 7.54
N VAL A 244 3.05 14.38 7.69
CA VAL A 244 2.20 14.50 8.89
C VAL A 244 1.31 13.29 9.05
N PHE A 245 0.82 12.71 7.95
CA PHE A 245 0.19 11.39 8.01
C PHE A 245 1.20 10.29 8.41
N SER A 246 2.48 10.39 7.98
CA SER A 246 3.55 9.48 8.45
C SER A 246 4.10 9.77 9.86
N TYR A 247 3.96 10.97 10.43
CA TYR A 247 4.57 11.32 11.73
C TYR A 247 3.76 10.82 12.93
N LYS A 248 2.63 10.14 12.69
CA LYS A 248 1.93 9.38 13.73
C LYS A 248 2.53 7.98 13.95
N ILE A 249 3.79 7.79 13.55
CA ILE A 249 4.58 6.58 13.76
C ILE A 249 5.61 6.88 14.87
N PRO A 250 5.51 6.28 16.06
CA PRO A 250 6.55 6.40 17.08
C PRO A 250 7.83 5.73 16.56
N THR A 251 8.89 6.51 16.41
CA THR A 251 10.19 6.02 15.97
C THR A 251 10.89 5.25 17.07
N LYS A 252 11.61 4.21 16.65
CA LYS A 252 12.29 3.14 17.38
C LYS A 252 13.49 3.64 18.22
N GLY A 253 13.24 4.57 19.14
CA GLY A 253 14.25 5.20 19.99
C GLY A 253 14.35 4.64 21.41
N ASP A 254 13.32 4.02 21.96
CA ASP A 254 13.26 3.71 23.40
C ASP A 254 13.31 2.21 23.73
N ARG A 255 14.07 1.42 22.96
CA ARG A 255 14.42 0.03 23.30
C ARG A 255 15.87 -0.11 23.74
N LYS A 256 16.28 0.79 24.64
CA LYS A 256 17.38 0.55 25.57
C LYS A 256 16.89 0.93 26.95
N ASN A 257 15.97 0.12 27.49
CA ASN A 257 15.85 -0.25 28.89
C ASN A 257 14.56 -1.06 29.07
N VAL A 258 14.69 -2.18 29.80
CA VAL A 258 13.67 -3.15 30.22
C VAL A 258 13.37 -4.25 29.21
#